data_AF-A0A6B3FF55-F1
#
_entry.id   AF-A0A6B3FF55-F1
#
_cell.length_a   1.000
_cell.length_b   1.000
_cell.length_c   1.000
_cell.angle_alpha   90.00
_cell.angle_beta   90.00
_cell.angle_gamma   90.00
#
_symmetry.space_group_name_H-M   'P 1'
#
loop_
_entity.id
_entity.type
_entity.pdbx_description
1 polymer ?
#
loop_
_entity_poly.entity_id
_entity_poly.type
_entity_poly.pdbx_seq_one_letter_code
_entity_poly.pdbx_strand_id
1 'polypeptide(L)'
;VPFSFVRVDRAGNMSKRQSATGFHFSRAGGTCPLWNVYEAFAAPGRIHVQIAAMPDGQRYLWTARAVTRHRGGWGEPGKTFAIGLGCEIRHAGRLVYSDGLDLDNASAATPIGMGCRICER
;
A
#
# COMPACT_ATOMS: atom_id res chain seq x y z
N VAL A 1 -2.66 -8.14 14.74
CA VAL A 1 -3.16 -8.03 13.35
C VAL A 1 -2.06 -8.55 12.44
N PRO A 2 -2.32 -9.56 11.59
CA PRO A 2 -1.34 -10.04 10.62
C PRO A 2 -1.15 -8.99 9.52
N PHE A 3 0.08 -8.52 9.35
CA PHE A 3 0.41 -7.45 8.41
C PHE A 3 1.24 -7.93 7.23
N SER A 4 1.02 -7.27 6.10
CA SER A 4 1.92 -7.19 4.96
C SER A 4 2.61 -5.84 4.96
N PHE A 5 3.93 -5.84 4.86
CA PHE A 5 4.79 -4.67 4.80
C PHE A 5 5.46 -4.60 3.44
N VAL A 6 5.45 -3.40 2.84
CA VAL A 6 6.16 -3.11 1.60
C VAL A 6 6.94 -1.81 1.70
N ARG A 7 8.05 -1.74 0.96
CA ARG A 7 8.76 -0.50 0.69
C ARG A 7 9.04 -0.38 -0.79
N VAL A 8 8.57 0.71 -1.39
CA VAL A 8 8.74 1.00 -2.82
C VAL A 8 9.37 2.38 -3.03
N ASP A 9 10.07 2.58 -4.13
CA ASP A 9 10.52 3.90 -4.57
C ASP A 9 9.58 4.50 -5.64
N ARG A 10 9.88 5.72 -6.10
CA ARG A 10 9.04 6.43 -7.10
C ARG A 10 9.01 5.75 -8.48
N ALA A 11 10.00 4.91 -8.78
CA ALA A 11 10.06 4.14 -10.02
C ALA A 11 9.27 2.82 -9.93
N GLY A 12 8.73 2.50 -8.74
CA GLY A 12 8.02 1.25 -8.51
C GLY A 12 8.89 0.08 -8.10
N ASN A 13 10.18 0.30 -7.80
CA ASN A 13 11.04 -0.77 -7.32
C ASN A 13 10.69 -1.12 -5.87
N MET A 14 10.16 -2.32 -5.65
CA MET A 14 9.84 -2.83 -4.33
C MET A 14 11.07 -3.44 -3.67
N SER A 15 11.71 -2.66 -2.80
CA SER A 15 12.97 -3.02 -2.13
C SER A 15 12.80 -3.77 -0.80
N LYS A 16 11.58 -3.86 -0.26
CA LYS A 16 11.25 -4.75 0.88
C LYS A 16 9.84 -5.30 0.73
N ARG A 17 9.68 -6.58 1.07
CA ARG A 17 8.42 -7.32 1.20
C ARG A 17 8.54 -8.21 2.42
N GLN A 18 7.64 -8.05 3.38
CA GLN A 18 7.55 -8.91 4.56
C GLN A 18 6.08 -9.16 4.83
N SER A 19 5.68 -10.40 5.11
CA SER A 19 4.28 -10.71 5.38
C SER A 19 4.17 -11.74 6.49
N ALA A 20 3.24 -11.51 7.41
CA ALA A 20 2.90 -12.47 8.45
C ALA A 20 2.04 -13.64 7.93
N THR A 21 1.37 -13.46 6.80
CA THR A 21 0.49 -14.46 6.15
C THR A 21 0.74 -14.50 4.64
N GLY A 22 0.11 -15.46 3.94
CA GLY A 22 0.06 -15.43 2.48
C GLY A 22 -0.65 -14.15 2.01
N PHE A 23 0.05 -13.31 1.25
CA PHE A 23 -0.48 -12.09 0.66
C PHE A 23 -0.05 -12.00 -0.81
N HIS A 24 -0.90 -11.45 -1.68
CA HIS A 24 -0.68 -11.41 -3.14
C HIS A 24 0.65 -10.77 -3.54
N PHE A 25 1.14 -9.77 -2.80
CA PHE A 25 2.44 -9.13 -3.10
C PHE A 25 3.62 -9.68 -2.30
N SER A 26 3.48 -10.84 -1.66
CA SER A 26 4.55 -11.45 -0.85
C SER A 26 5.76 -11.87 -1.69
N ARG A 27 5.58 -12.23 -2.97
CA ARG A 27 6.65 -12.72 -3.86
C ARG A 27 6.84 -11.90 -5.14
N ALA A 28 5.76 -11.40 -5.76
CA ALA A 28 5.81 -10.65 -7.02
C ALA A 28 4.63 -9.66 -7.13
N GLY A 29 4.62 -8.84 -8.19
CA GLY A 29 3.55 -7.86 -8.43
C GLY A 29 3.58 -6.66 -7.49
N GLY A 30 2.45 -5.97 -7.38
CA GLY A 30 2.28 -4.75 -6.58
C GLY A 30 2.56 -3.46 -7.36
N THR A 31 2.48 -3.51 -8.70
CA THR A 31 2.73 -2.37 -9.60
C THR A 31 1.46 -1.69 -10.10
N CYS A 32 0.30 -2.00 -9.51
CA CYS A 32 -0.95 -1.36 -9.87
C CYS A 32 -0.92 0.13 -9.46
N PRO A 33 -1.06 1.08 -10.41
CA PRO A 33 -0.98 2.51 -10.09
C PRO A 33 -2.16 3.01 -9.24
N LEU A 34 -3.26 2.25 -9.18
CA LEU A 34 -4.43 2.54 -8.34
C LEU A 34 -4.20 2.22 -6.85
N TRP A 35 -3.08 1.59 -6.50
CA TRP A 35 -2.74 1.28 -5.12
C TRP A 35 -2.15 2.50 -4.41
N ASN A 36 -2.66 2.83 -3.23
CA ASN A 36 -2.34 4.05 -2.47
C ASN A 36 -0.86 4.19 -2.09
N VAL A 37 -0.08 3.11 -2.14
CA VAL A 37 1.38 3.16 -1.96
C VAL A 37 2.03 4.08 -2.99
N TYR A 38 1.51 4.14 -4.21
CA TYR A 38 1.99 5.06 -5.25
C TYR A 38 1.46 6.48 -5.06
N GLU A 39 0.22 6.62 -4.60
CA GLU A 39 -0.39 7.92 -4.27
C GLU A 39 0.39 8.64 -3.16
N ALA A 40 0.99 7.90 -2.22
CA ALA A 40 1.76 8.46 -1.12
C ALA A 40 2.92 9.36 -1.57
N PHE A 41 3.44 9.20 -2.79
CA PHE A 41 4.47 10.08 -3.34
C PHE A 41 3.95 11.46 -3.77
N ALA A 42 2.65 11.59 -4.03
CA ALA A 42 2.02 12.87 -4.40
C ALA A 42 1.92 13.81 -3.19
N ALA A 43 1.81 13.26 -1.97
CA ALA A 43 1.79 14.04 -0.74
C ALA A 43 2.70 13.46 0.34
N PRO A 44 4.04 13.62 0.21
CA PRO A 44 4.99 13.09 1.17
C PRO A 44 4.74 13.56 2.60
N GLY A 45 4.97 12.66 3.56
CA GLY A 45 4.73 12.93 4.98
C GLY A 45 3.28 12.76 5.43
N ARG A 46 2.29 12.71 4.53
CA ARG A 46 0.89 12.37 4.85
C ARG A 46 0.67 10.85 4.82
N ILE A 47 -0.26 10.39 5.65
CA ILE A 47 -0.72 9.00 5.65
C ILE A 47 -1.93 8.92 4.71
N HIS A 48 -1.86 8.00 3.74
CA HIS A 48 -2.95 7.64 2.85
C HIS A 48 -3.54 6.33 3.34
N VAL A 49 -4.87 6.23 3.31
CA VAL A 49 -5.60 5.01 3.72
C VAL A 49 -6.48 4.59 2.56
N GLN A 50 -6.53 3.29 2.29
CA GLN A 50 -7.33 2.73 1.20
C GLN A 50 -7.89 1.37 1.60
N ILE A 51 -9.18 1.15 1.32
CA ILE A 51 -9.74 -0.19 1.25
C ILE A 51 -9.59 -0.66 -0.20
N ALA A 52 -8.80 -1.71 -0.41
CA ALA A 52 -8.49 -2.22 -1.73
C ALA A 52 -9.04 -3.63 -1.91
N ALA A 53 -9.57 -3.93 -3.10
CA ALA A 53 -10.09 -5.24 -3.48
C ALA A 53 -9.21 -5.85 -4.57
N MET A 54 -8.75 -7.08 -4.34
CA MET A 54 -8.00 -7.87 -5.32
C MET A 54 -8.96 -8.49 -6.36
N PRO A 55 -8.47 -9.02 -7.50
CA PRO A 55 -9.31 -9.68 -8.49
C PRO A 55 -10.08 -10.90 -7.95
N ASP A 56 -9.54 -11.60 -6.96
CA ASP A 56 -10.19 -12.73 -6.28
C ASP A 56 -11.25 -12.33 -5.23
N GLY A 57 -11.55 -11.02 -5.11
CA GLY A 57 -12.53 -10.47 -4.19
C GLY A 57 -12.01 -10.26 -2.76
N GLN A 58 -10.78 -10.66 -2.44
CA GLN A 58 -10.23 -10.40 -1.11
C GLN A 58 -10.00 -8.90 -0.90
N ARG A 59 -10.42 -8.40 0.27
CA ARG A 59 -10.34 -6.98 0.64
C ARG A 59 -9.31 -6.74 1.73
N TYR A 60 -8.60 -5.63 1.61
CA TYR A 60 -7.51 -5.24 2.49
C TYR A 60 -7.63 -3.77 2.87
N LEU A 61 -7.33 -3.44 4.13
CA LEU A 61 -7.04 -2.06 4.51
C LEU A 61 -5.54 -1.83 4.32
N TRP A 62 -5.18 -0.83 3.53
CA TRP A 62 -3.81 -0.38 3.30
C TRP A 62 -3.60 1.02 3.86
N THR A 63 -2.51 1.18 4.59
CA THR A 63 -1.98 2.50 4.96
C THR A 63 -0.63 2.70 4.29
N ALA A 64 -0.41 3.89 3.72
CA ALA A 64 0.83 4.23 3.03
C ALA A 64 1.32 5.62 3.41
N ARG A 65 2.65 5.78 3.50
CA ARG A 65 3.28 7.08 3.74
C ARG A 65 4.61 7.15 3.01
N ALA A 66 4.84 8.23 2.26
CA ALA A 66 6.16 8.51 1.71
C ALA A 66 7.06 9.19 2.75
N VAL A 67 8.26 8.63 2.90
CA VAL A 67 9.30 9.06 3.84
C VAL A 67 10.54 9.40 3.04
N THR A 68 11.03 10.62 3.22
CA THR A 68 12.29 11.09 2.62
C THR A 68 13.40 11.01 3.65
N ARG A 69 14.48 10.29 3.32
CA ARG A 69 15.76 10.35 4.03
C ARG A 69 16.68 11.31 3.29
N HIS A 70 17.12 12.34 4.00
CA HIS A 70 18.10 13.31 3.54
C HIS A 70 19.19 13.45 4.60
N ARG A 71 20.47 13.44 4.21
CA ARG A 71 21.61 13.55 5.15
C ARG A 71 22.06 14.99 5.43
N GLY A 72 21.47 15.98 4.76
CA GLY A 72 21.77 17.41 4.92
C GLY A 72 22.65 17.91 3.78
N GLY A 73 22.51 19.17 3.37
CA GLY A 73 23.26 19.77 2.26
C GLY A 73 22.37 20.26 1.12
N TRP A 74 22.60 21.50 0.68
CA TRP A 74 21.96 22.02 -0.52
C TRP A 74 22.52 21.28 -1.75
N GLY A 75 21.63 20.79 -2.62
CA GLY A 75 22.01 20.03 -3.82
C GLY A 75 22.27 18.53 -3.60
N GLU A 76 22.20 18.02 -2.37
CA GLU A 76 22.35 16.58 -2.12
C GLU A 76 21.05 15.81 -2.47
N PRO A 77 21.13 14.72 -3.25
CA PRO A 77 19.95 13.95 -3.61
C PRO A 77 19.42 13.17 -2.39
N GLY A 78 18.20 13.52 -1.95
CA GLY A 78 17.44 12.74 -0.98
C GLY A 78 16.90 11.43 -1.56
N LYS A 79 16.67 10.43 -0.70
CA LYS A 79 15.99 9.18 -1.07
C LYS A 79 14.59 9.14 -0.47
N THR A 80 13.58 9.11 -1.32
CA THR A 80 12.17 8.99 -0.90
C THR A 80 11.66 7.58 -1.18
N PHE A 81 11.05 6.97 -0.16
CA PHE A 81 10.39 5.68 -0.27
C PHE A 81 8.96 5.78 0.25
N ALA A 82 8.02 5.09 -0.38
CA ALA A 82 6.71 4.83 0.20
C ALA A 82 6.77 3.55 1.03
N ILE A 83 6.28 3.64 2.26
CA ILE A 83 6.10 2.52 3.17
C ILE A 83 4.61 2.19 3.19
N GLY A 84 4.29 0.93 2.90
CA GLY A 84 2.92 0.41 2.96
C GLY A 84 2.78 -0.64 4.05
N LEU A 85 1.71 -0.57 4.81
CA LEU A 85 1.26 -1.58 5.76
C LEU A 85 -0.19 -1.93 5.47
N GLY A 86 -0.45 -3.22 5.23
CA GLY A 86 -1.78 -3.71 4.91
C GLY A 86 -2.17 -4.93 5.72
N CYS A 87 -3.46 -5.08 5.99
CA CYS A 87 -4.03 -6.28 6.59
C CYS A 87 -5.36 -6.62 5.93
N GLU A 88 -5.80 -7.87 6.07
CA GLU A 88 -7.15 -8.27 5.63
C GLU A 88 -8.22 -7.41 6.32
N ILE A 89 -9.31 -7.13 5.60
CA ILE A 89 -10.37 -6.23 6.06
C ILE A 89 -10.99 -6.67 7.39
N ARG A 90 -11.07 -7.98 7.66
CA ARG A 90 -11.56 -8.55 8.93
C ARG A 90 -10.75 -8.13 10.16
N HIS A 91 -9.54 -7.60 9.97
CA HIS A 91 -8.70 -7.08 11.05
C HIS A 91 -8.66 -5.55 11.11
N ALA A 92 -9.24 -4.86 10.12
CA ALA A 92 -9.12 -3.42 9.94
C ALA A 92 -9.69 -2.63 11.12
N GLY A 93 -10.83 -3.06 11.70
CA GLY A 93 -11.49 -2.39 12.83
C GLY A 93 -10.66 -2.32 14.12
N ARG A 94 -9.46 -2.93 14.15
CA ARG A 94 -8.50 -2.85 15.25
C ARG A 94 -7.46 -1.74 15.06
N LEU A 95 -7.51 -1.01 13.95
CA LEU A 95 -6.53 0.00 13.57
C LEU A 95 -7.18 1.38 13.64
N VAL A 96 -6.49 2.36 14.22
CA VAL A 96 -6.98 3.75 14.24
C VAL A 96 -7.25 4.30 12.83
N TYR A 97 -6.57 3.77 11.82
CA TYR A 97 -6.73 4.16 10.43
C TYR A 97 -8.04 3.69 9.80
N SER A 98 -8.82 2.83 10.46
CA SER A 98 -10.17 2.48 10.01
C SER A 98 -11.25 3.45 10.50
N ASP A 99 -10.90 4.44 11.32
CA ASP A 99 -11.86 5.38 11.87
C ASP A 99 -12.60 6.14 10.76
N GLY A 100 -13.93 6.22 10.88
CA GLY A 100 -14.82 6.82 9.89
C GLY A 100 -14.98 6.04 8.57
N LEU A 101 -14.39 4.83 8.43
CA LEU A 101 -14.55 4.00 7.24
C LEU A 101 -15.67 2.97 7.41
N ASP A 102 -16.51 2.82 6.39
CA ASP A 102 -17.43 1.68 6.27
C ASP A 102 -16.66 0.46 5.74
N LEU A 103 -16.31 -0.45 6.64
CA LEU A 103 -15.53 -1.65 6.32
C LEU A 103 -16.38 -2.74 5.64
N ASP A 104 -17.70 -2.67 5.78
CA ASP A 104 -18.64 -3.67 5.27
C ASP A 104 -19.08 -3.36 3.84
N ASN A 105 -19.00 -2.10 3.42
CA ASN A 105 -19.25 -1.68 2.05
C ASN A 105 -18.19 -2.20 1.06
N ALA A 106 -18.45 -3.37 0.48
CA ALA A 106 -17.57 -4.00 -0.49
C ALA A 106 -17.48 -3.22 -1.82
N SER A 107 -18.53 -2.49 -2.24
CA SER A 107 -18.54 -1.75 -3.50
C SER A 107 -17.73 -0.46 -3.44
N ALA A 108 -17.47 0.08 -2.24
CA ALA A 108 -16.58 1.22 -2.03
C ALA A 108 -15.09 0.87 -2.10
N ALA A 109 -14.73 -0.42 -2.06
CA ALA A 109 -13.33 -0.84 -2.12
C ALA A 109 -12.74 -0.55 -3.51
N THR A 110 -11.57 0.09 -3.56
CA THR A 110 -10.90 0.36 -4.84
C THR A 110 -10.45 -0.95 -5.49
N PRO A 111 -10.89 -1.28 -6.72
CA PRO A 111 -10.41 -2.46 -7.41
C PRO A 111 -8.95 -2.25 -7.83
N ILE A 112 -8.05 -3.07 -7.29
CA ILE A 112 -6.63 -3.09 -7.66
C ILE A 112 -6.26 -4.47 -8.21
N GLY A 113 -5.04 -4.58 -8.73
CA GLY A 113 -4.50 -5.83 -9.26
C GLY A 113 -3.03 -6.03 -8.90
N MET A 114 -2.45 -7.14 -9.36
CA MET A 114 -1.03 -7.42 -9.16
C MET A 114 -0.09 -6.66 -10.11
N GLY A 115 -0.65 -6.01 -11.13
CA GLY A 115 0.06 -5.28 -12.19
C GLY A 115 -0.55 -5.62 -13.55
N CYS A 116 -0.64 -4.66 -14.47
CA CYS A 116 -1.49 -4.78 -15.68
C CYS A 116 -1.18 -6.02 -16.54
N ARG A 117 0.07 -6.50 -16.56
CA ARG A 117 0.46 -7.67 -17.36
C ARG A 117 -0.16 -8.99 -16.89
N ILE A 118 -0.50 -9.08 -15.60
CA ILE A 118 -1.00 -10.29 -14.93
C ILE A 118 -2.33 -10.05 -14.23
N CYS A 119 -2.95 -8.90 -14.50
CA CYS A 119 -4.25 -8.54 -13.96
C CYS A 119 -5.32 -9.03 -14.93
N GLU A 120 -6.33 -9.71 -14.42
CA GLU A 120 -7.48 -10.18 -15.20
C GLU A 120 -8.56 -9.09 -15.39
N ARG A 121 -8.31 -7.88 -14.88
CA ARG A 121 -9.16 -6.69 -15.02
C ARG A 121 -8.66 -5.80 -16.13
#